data_AF-A0A6I2TZS3-F1
#
_entry.id   AF-A0A6I2TZS3-F1
#
_cell.length_a   1.000
_cell.length_b   1.000
_cell.length_c   1.000
_cell.angle_alpha   90.00
_cell.angle_beta   90.00
_cell.angle_gamma   90.00
#
_symmetry.space_group_name_H-M   'P 1'
#
loop_
_entity.id
_entity.type
_entity.pdbx_description
1 polymer ?
#
loop_
_entity_poly.entity_id
_entity_poly.type
_entity_poly.pdbx_seq_one_letter_code
_entity_poly.pdbx_strand_id
1 'polypeptide(L)'
;MEKKTILSVNQYTKVLVPASSYKLEEDPRLLIPFTSGDKIGFVDKNGIIIVEPQYDMYYGDCYSKEDKIRVAVEDIYGFVRGGGNVACYRRLLYGLINSKGEVILEPSFRHLIPAIGNKELYTVQNTESQYGVLRIDGSVVVPFGKYNWIDGFDKGLARVKTGGVTNGINKSKWGLIDEKGEVVLPVEYDAIWTFYGKERNSTNVVKGGFSQNMDFSSILGRDKAYEKKRDSYKSEYEGHEQDDSII
;
A
#
# COMPACT_ATOMS: atom_id res chain seq x y z
N MET A 1 -39.83 12.67 -20.02
CA MET A 1 -39.69 11.39 -19.29
C MET A 1 -38.39 11.45 -18.50
N GLU A 2 -38.47 11.41 -17.17
CA GLU A 2 -37.27 11.31 -16.33
C GLU A 2 -36.58 9.97 -16.60
N LYS A 3 -35.29 10.02 -16.90
CA LYS A 3 -34.49 8.84 -17.20
C LYS A 3 -34.25 8.10 -15.88
N LYS A 4 -34.96 7.00 -15.65
CA LYS A 4 -34.72 6.13 -14.49
C LYS A 4 -33.31 5.54 -14.59
N THR A 5 -32.48 5.76 -13.58
CA THR A 5 -31.16 5.14 -13.46
C THR A 5 -31.29 3.77 -12.82
N ILE A 6 -30.74 2.74 -13.46
CA ILE A 6 -30.68 1.37 -12.94
C ILE A 6 -29.37 1.19 -12.15
N LEU A 7 -29.41 0.50 -11.01
CA LEU A 7 -28.23 0.17 -10.22
C LEU A 7 -27.24 -0.65 -11.06
N SER A 8 -26.01 -0.16 -11.21
CA SER A 8 -24.91 -0.95 -11.78
C SER A 8 -24.34 -1.87 -10.70
N VAL A 9 -24.40 -3.17 -10.94
CA VAL A 9 -23.84 -4.20 -10.04
C VAL A 9 -22.41 -4.51 -10.49
N ASN A 10 -21.47 -4.40 -9.56
CA ASN A 10 -20.08 -4.83 -9.73
C ASN A 10 -19.58 -5.49 -8.44
N GLN A 11 -18.32 -5.93 -8.41
CA GLN A 11 -17.72 -6.63 -7.26
C GLN A 11 -17.73 -5.84 -5.93
N TYR A 12 -17.91 -4.52 -5.99
CA TYR A 12 -18.00 -3.64 -4.81
C TYR A 12 -19.45 -3.31 -4.42
N THR A 13 -20.43 -3.70 -5.22
CA THR A 13 -21.85 -3.49 -4.92
C THR A 13 -22.30 -4.52 -3.90
N LYS A 14 -22.66 -4.07 -2.69
CA LYS A 14 -23.22 -4.91 -1.62
C LYS A 14 -24.66 -4.48 -1.34
N VAL A 15 -25.54 -5.46 -1.08
CA VAL A 15 -26.93 -5.23 -0.68
C VAL A 15 -27.06 -5.58 0.79
N LEU A 16 -27.56 -4.64 1.60
CA LEU A 16 -27.84 -4.87 3.01
C LEU A 16 -29.22 -5.51 3.15
N VAL A 17 -29.32 -6.53 3.99
CA VAL A 17 -30.59 -7.21 4.29
C VAL A 17 -30.72 -7.41 5.81
N PRO A 18 -31.95 -7.47 6.36
CA PRO A 18 -32.15 -7.85 7.76
C PRO A 18 -31.54 -9.22 8.04
N ALA A 19 -30.90 -9.38 9.21
CA ALA A 19 -30.28 -10.65 9.60
C ALA A 19 -31.27 -11.82 9.59
N SER A 20 -32.54 -11.58 9.93
CA SER A 20 -33.62 -12.58 9.87
C SER A 20 -33.94 -13.10 8.46
N SER A 21 -33.47 -12.41 7.43
CA SER A 21 -33.61 -12.80 6.02
C SER A 21 -32.30 -13.30 5.40
N TYR A 22 -31.21 -13.30 6.17
CA TYR A 22 -29.90 -13.73 5.73
C TYR A 22 -29.61 -15.14 6.25
N LYS A 23 -29.12 -16.01 5.37
CA LYS A 23 -28.73 -17.38 5.73
C LYS A 23 -27.21 -17.47 5.84
N LEU A 24 -26.70 -17.40 7.06
CA LEU A 24 -25.25 -17.41 7.34
C LEU A 24 -24.59 -18.71 6.90
N GLU A 25 -25.30 -19.82 7.05
CA GLU A 25 -24.84 -21.17 6.74
C GLU A 25 -24.61 -21.41 5.23
N GLU A 26 -25.25 -20.60 4.37
CA GLU A 26 -25.10 -20.62 2.91
C GLU A 26 -24.00 -19.65 2.42
N ASP A 27 -23.44 -18.81 3.29
CA ASP A 27 -22.41 -17.85 2.93
C ASP A 27 -21.03 -18.54 2.81
N PRO A 28 -20.35 -18.44 1.65
CA PRO A 28 -19.05 -19.08 1.45
C PRO A 28 -17.89 -18.36 2.17
N ARG A 29 -18.12 -17.20 2.79
CA ARG A 29 -17.07 -16.43 3.47
C ARG A 29 -16.72 -17.04 4.84
N LEU A 30 -15.43 -17.01 5.18
CA LEU A 30 -14.93 -17.40 6.49
C LEU A 30 -15.16 -16.30 7.55
N LEU A 31 -15.19 -15.03 7.11
CA LEU A 31 -15.56 -13.88 7.92
C LEU A 31 -16.68 -13.12 7.21
N ILE A 32 -17.85 -13.12 7.84
CA ILE A 32 -19.05 -12.47 7.34
C ILE A 32 -19.22 -11.15 8.09
N PRO A 33 -19.20 -10.00 7.40
CA PRO A 33 -19.36 -8.70 8.03
C PRO A 33 -20.80 -8.51 8.49
N PHE A 34 -20.98 -8.02 9.71
CA PHE A 34 -22.28 -7.60 10.24
C PHE A 34 -22.16 -6.23 10.90
N THR A 35 -23.27 -5.50 10.96
CA THR A 35 -23.34 -4.19 11.64
C THR A 35 -24.10 -4.31 12.95
N SER A 36 -23.58 -3.66 14.00
CA SER A 36 -24.31 -3.40 15.25
C SER A 36 -24.15 -1.92 15.56
N GLY A 37 -25.26 -1.17 15.58
CA GLY A 37 -25.19 0.29 15.58
C GLY A 37 -24.49 0.81 14.32
N ASP A 38 -23.51 1.69 14.51
CA ASP A 38 -22.68 2.29 13.46
C ASP A 38 -21.37 1.52 13.20
N LYS A 39 -21.11 0.44 13.95
CA LYS A 39 -19.87 -0.35 13.85
C LYS A 39 -20.08 -1.66 13.12
N ILE A 40 -18.97 -2.14 12.57
CA ILE A 40 -18.84 -3.39 11.84
C ILE A 40 -18.03 -4.37 12.67
N GLY A 41 -18.59 -5.57 12.82
CA GLY A 41 -17.91 -6.75 13.34
C GLY A 41 -17.90 -7.87 12.30
N PHE A 42 -17.37 -9.03 12.68
CA PHE A 42 -17.33 -10.21 11.82
C PHE A 42 -17.81 -11.44 12.59
N VAL A 43 -18.65 -12.25 11.94
CA VAL A 43 -19.09 -13.57 12.42
C VAL A 43 -18.56 -14.67 11.51
N ASP A 44 -18.51 -15.89 12.01
CA ASP A 44 -18.40 -17.08 11.18
C ASP A 44 -19.77 -17.47 10.59
N LYS A 45 -19.79 -18.52 9.75
CA LYS A 45 -21.02 -19.07 9.15
C LYS A 45 -22.04 -19.64 10.15
N ASN A 46 -21.65 -19.85 11.40
CA ASN A 46 -22.52 -20.32 12.48
C ASN A 46 -23.10 -19.14 13.28
N GLY A 47 -22.71 -17.90 12.95
CA GLY A 47 -23.10 -16.69 13.69
C GLY A 47 -22.28 -16.45 14.96
N ILE A 48 -21.18 -17.16 15.16
CA ILE A 48 -20.26 -16.89 16.27
C ILE A 48 -19.53 -15.58 15.97
N ILE A 49 -19.58 -14.63 16.89
CA ILE A 49 -18.84 -13.37 16.79
C ILE A 49 -17.35 -13.68 16.89
N ILE A 50 -16.62 -13.43 15.80
CA ILE A 50 -15.17 -13.57 15.72
C ILE A 50 -14.50 -12.24 16.04
N VAL A 51 -15.12 -11.15 15.59
CA VAL A 51 -14.67 -9.79 15.86
C VAL A 51 -15.87 -8.99 16.32
N GLU A 52 -15.81 -8.50 17.55
CA GLU A 52 -16.82 -7.59 18.09
C GLU A 52 -16.93 -6.32 17.23
N PRO A 53 -18.14 -5.73 17.08
CA PRO A 53 -18.34 -4.50 16.33
C PRO A 53 -17.46 -3.36 16.82
N GLN A 54 -16.48 -2.98 16.01
CA GLN A 54 -15.51 -1.94 16.38
C GLN A 54 -14.98 -1.12 15.20
N TYR A 55 -15.16 -1.59 13.96
CA TYR A 55 -14.66 -0.90 12.77
C TYR A 55 -15.74 -0.02 12.14
N ASP A 56 -15.31 1.12 11.60
CA ASP A 56 -16.18 2.05 10.87
C ASP A 56 -16.34 1.66 9.40
N MET A 57 -15.36 0.95 8.85
CA MET A 57 -15.41 0.47 7.45
C MET A 57 -14.55 -0.79 7.29
N TYR A 58 -14.86 -1.57 6.26
CA TYR A 58 -13.99 -2.67 5.81
C TYR A 58 -13.95 -2.76 4.28
N TYR A 59 -12.92 -3.41 3.76
CA TYR A 59 -12.69 -3.61 2.33
C TYR A 59 -12.13 -5.00 2.08
N GLY A 60 -12.73 -5.70 1.13
CA GLY A 60 -12.40 -7.08 0.79
C GLY A 60 -13.39 -8.08 1.39
N ASP A 61 -13.41 -9.27 0.82
CA ASP A 61 -14.13 -10.43 1.33
C ASP A 61 -13.10 -11.51 1.72
N CYS A 62 -13.46 -12.40 2.65
CA CYS A 62 -12.59 -13.48 3.10
C CYS A 62 -13.20 -14.83 2.74
N TYR A 63 -12.69 -15.47 1.68
CA TYR A 63 -13.13 -16.79 1.22
C TYR A 63 -12.12 -17.89 1.55
N SER A 64 -10.89 -17.51 1.90
CA SER A 64 -9.77 -18.41 2.19
C SER A 64 -8.95 -17.94 3.39
N LYS A 65 -8.10 -18.80 3.93
CA LYS A 65 -7.24 -18.46 5.09
C LYS A 65 -6.15 -17.45 4.72
N GLU A 66 -5.82 -17.40 3.45
CA GLU A 66 -4.84 -16.52 2.85
C GLU A 66 -5.41 -15.10 2.67
N ASP A 67 -6.73 -14.96 2.60
CA ASP A 67 -7.38 -13.65 2.48
C ASP A 67 -7.16 -12.78 3.71
N LYS A 68 -7.24 -11.48 3.45
CA LYS A 68 -7.01 -10.41 4.41
C LYS A 68 -8.09 -9.37 4.20
N ILE A 69 -8.61 -8.82 5.28
CA ILE A 69 -9.62 -7.77 5.23
C ILE A 69 -8.96 -6.49 5.71
N ARG A 70 -9.01 -5.45 4.87
CA ARG A 70 -8.61 -4.11 5.29
C ARG A 70 -9.74 -3.51 6.08
N VAL A 71 -9.50 -3.16 7.32
CA VAL A 71 -10.46 -2.55 8.24
C VAL A 71 -10.09 -1.09 8.46
N ALA A 72 -11.04 -0.27 8.91
CA ALA A 72 -10.77 1.11 9.22
C ALA A 72 -11.54 1.60 10.44
N VAL A 73 -10.92 2.53 11.17
CA VAL A 73 -11.54 3.30 12.25
C VAL A 73 -11.55 4.79 11.90
N GLU A 74 -12.55 5.51 12.38
CA GLU A 74 -12.63 6.96 12.22
C GLU A 74 -11.66 7.67 13.18
N ASP A 75 -10.79 8.49 12.62
CA ASP A 75 -9.92 9.44 13.32
C ASP A 75 -10.50 10.85 13.15
N ILE A 76 -10.86 11.46 14.27
CA ILE A 76 -11.46 12.80 14.31
C ILE A 76 -10.48 13.73 15.00
N TYR A 77 -10.02 14.74 14.28
CA TYR A 77 -9.23 15.81 14.87
C TYR A 77 -9.88 17.17 14.60
N GLY A 78 -9.78 18.06 15.58
CA GLY A 78 -10.33 19.41 15.51
C GLY A 78 -9.28 20.46 15.81
N PHE A 79 -9.44 21.65 15.25
CA PHE A 79 -8.65 22.82 15.64
C PHE A 79 -9.49 24.09 15.58
N VAL A 80 -9.13 25.05 16.43
CA VAL A 80 -9.78 26.37 16.49
C VAL A 80 -9.35 27.20 15.28
N ARG A 81 -10.32 27.80 14.61
CA ARG A 81 -10.14 28.79 13.54
C ARG A 81 -10.35 30.21 14.09
N GLY A 82 -9.96 31.21 13.29
CA GLY A 82 -10.22 32.62 13.60
C GLY A 82 -11.70 32.86 13.92
N GLY A 83 -11.96 33.70 14.92
CA GLY A 83 -13.31 34.02 15.39
C GLY A 83 -13.95 32.98 16.31
N GLY A 84 -13.19 32.01 16.86
CA GLY A 84 -13.68 31.04 17.84
C GLY A 84 -14.43 29.85 17.24
N ASN A 85 -14.47 29.73 15.91
CA ASN A 85 -15.04 28.56 15.23
C ASN A 85 -14.13 27.34 15.38
N VAL A 86 -14.69 26.14 15.38
CA VAL A 86 -13.92 24.88 15.37
C VAL A 86 -14.10 24.19 14.02
N ALA A 87 -13.00 23.79 13.39
CA ALA A 87 -13.04 22.89 12.24
C ALA A 87 -12.71 21.48 12.68
N CYS A 88 -13.59 20.53 12.38
CA CYS A 88 -13.39 19.10 12.60
C CYS A 88 -13.17 18.40 11.27
N TYR A 89 -12.16 17.54 11.23
CA TYR A 89 -11.85 16.69 10.08
C TYR A 89 -11.99 15.24 10.51
N ARG A 90 -12.77 14.51 9.72
CA ARG A 90 -12.95 13.06 9.85
C ARG A 90 -12.07 12.38 8.81
N ARG A 91 -11.26 11.41 9.23
CA ARG A 91 -10.42 10.60 8.37
C ARG A 91 -10.55 9.14 8.78
N LEU A 92 -10.22 8.24 7.87
CA LEU A 92 -10.10 6.83 8.19
C LEU A 92 -8.63 6.49 8.43
N LEU A 93 -8.38 5.71 9.48
CA LEU A 93 -7.12 5.00 9.68
C LEU A 93 -7.35 3.53 9.36
N TYR A 94 -6.54 3.01 8.44
CA TYR A 94 -6.64 1.66 7.92
C TYR A 94 -5.72 0.72 8.69
N GLY A 95 -6.23 -0.47 8.95
CA GLY A 95 -5.52 -1.64 9.48
C GLY A 95 -5.82 -2.88 8.64
N LEU A 96 -5.29 -4.02 9.07
CA LEU A 96 -5.43 -5.30 8.37
C LEU A 96 -5.72 -6.40 9.37
N ILE A 97 -6.74 -7.21 9.11
CA ILE A 97 -7.04 -8.44 9.87
C ILE A 97 -6.89 -9.67 8.98
N ASN A 98 -6.58 -10.81 9.60
CA ASN A 98 -6.54 -12.10 8.93
C ASN A 98 -7.91 -12.81 8.93
N SER A 99 -7.97 -14.00 8.33
CA SER A 99 -9.19 -14.81 8.24
C SER A 99 -9.74 -15.32 9.58
N LYS A 100 -8.98 -15.17 10.67
CA LYS A 100 -9.41 -15.50 12.04
C LYS A 100 -9.87 -14.25 12.82
N GLY A 101 -9.90 -13.09 12.17
CA GLY A 101 -10.20 -11.81 12.83
C GLY A 101 -9.04 -11.24 13.64
N GLU A 102 -7.87 -11.87 13.63
CA GLU A 102 -6.69 -11.38 14.35
C GLU A 102 -6.12 -10.17 13.61
N VAL A 103 -5.77 -9.13 14.37
CA VAL A 103 -5.14 -7.93 13.84
C VAL A 103 -3.71 -8.25 13.42
N ILE A 104 -3.40 -7.97 12.16
CA ILE A 104 -2.05 -8.02 11.61
C ILE A 104 -1.40 -6.64 11.69
N LEU A 105 -2.12 -5.62 11.21
CA LEU A 105 -1.70 -4.23 11.26
C LEU A 105 -2.78 -3.42 11.95
N GLU A 106 -2.41 -2.77 13.05
CA GLU A 106 -3.33 -1.90 13.78
C GLU A 106 -3.82 -0.76 12.89
N PRO A 107 -5.11 -0.37 12.98
CA PRO A 107 -5.64 0.81 12.31
C PRO A 107 -4.89 2.09 12.70
N SER A 108 -3.87 2.43 11.90
CA SER A 108 -2.92 3.51 12.22
C SER A 108 -2.40 4.24 10.98
N PHE A 109 -2.81 3.80 9.78
CA PHE A 109 -2.31 4.34 8.52
C PHE A 109 -3.39 5.12 7.76
N ARG A 110 -3.06 6.31 7.27
CA ARG A 110 -3.92 7.09 6.37
C ARG A 110 -4.07 6.46 4.99
N HIS A 111 -3.06 5.70 4.58
CA HIS A 111 -3.09 4.86 3.38
C HIS A 111 -2.50 3.50 3.71
N LEU A 112 -3.16 2.44 3.25
CA LEU A 112 -2.69 1.05 3.33
C LEU A 112 -3.02 0.38 1.99
N ILE A 113 -2.04 0.37 1.09
CA ILE A 113 -2.21 0.00 -0.32
C ILE A 113 -1.43 -1.30 -0.58
N PRO A 114 -2.11 -2.42 -0.90
CA PRO A 114 -1.43 -3.67 -1.20
C PRO A 114 -0.69 -3.59 -2.54
N ALA A 115 0.40 -4.35 -2.68
CA ALA A 115 1.03 -4.59 -3.96
C ALA A 115 0.13 -5.46 -4.86
N ILE A 116 0.10 -5.17 -6.16
CA ILE A 116 -0.60 -5.99 -7.15
C ILE A 116 0.28 -7.18 -7.50
N GLY A 117 -0.22 -8.39 -7.24
CA GLY A 117 0.50 -9.65 -7.48
C GLY A 117 1.37 -10.12 -6.30
N ASN A 118 1.62 -9.28 -5.30
CA ASN A 118 2.29 -9.65 -4.05
C ASN A 118 1.40 -9.29 -2.85
N LYS A 119 0.84 -10.29 -2.18
CA LYS A 119 -0.08 -10.09 -1.06
C LYS A 119 0.60 -9.76 0.28
N GLU A 120 1.94 -9.73 0.31
CA GLU A 120 2.72 -9.55 1.54
C GLU A 120 3.34 -8.17 1.68
N LEU A 121 3.17 -7.29 0.69
CA LEU A 121 3.81 -5.98 0.65
C LEU A 121 2.78 -4.85 0.57
N TYR A 122 2.98 -3.82 1.41
CA TYR A 122 2.06 -2.70 1.52
C TYR A 122 2.80 -1.37 1.47
N THR A 123 2.33 -0.48 0.60
CA THR A 123 2.69 0.94 0.66
C THR A 123 1.77 1.62 1.66
N VAL A 124 2.36 2.33 2.63
CA VAL A 124 1.65 2.93 3.75
C VAL A 124 1.95 4.42 3.88
N GLN A 125 1.00 5.16 4.45
CA GLN A 125 1.23 6.53 4.92
C GLN A 125 0.80 6.65 6.38
N ASN A 126 1.69 7.13 7.24
CA ASN A 126 1.40 7.34 8.66
C ASN A 126 0.60 8.63 8.91
N THR A 127 0.26 8.92 10.16
CA THR A 127 -0.45 10.13 10.58
C THR A 127 0.38 11.41 10.44
N GLU A 128 1.69 11.31 10.26
CA GLU A 128 2.57 12.43 9.94
C GLU A 128 2.64 12.72 8.42
N SER A 129 1.88 12.00 7.60
CA SER A 129 1.87 12.10 6.13
C SER A 129 3.16 11.61 5.47
N GLN A 130 3.97 10.83 6.17
CA GLN A 130 5.17 10.22 5.63
C GLN A 130 4.83 8.88 5.00
N TYR A 131 5.40 8.62 3.82
CA TYR A 131 5.27 7.33 3.14
C TYR A 131 6.33 6.34 3.60
N GLY A 132 5.94 5.08 3.70
CA GLY A 132 6.82 3.93 3.94
C GLY A 132 6.32 2.69 3.20
N VAL A 133 7.09 1.61 3.29
CA VAL A 133 6.70 0.29 2.75
C VAL A 133 6.93 -0.74 3.83
N LEU A 134 5.90 -1.56 4.10
CA LEU A 134 5.91 -2.60 5.12
C LEU A 134 5.64 -3.96 4.49
N ARG A 135 6.22 -5.00 5.07
CA ARG A 135 5.72 -6.37 4.92
C ARG A 135 4.50 -6.57 5.80
N ILE A 136 3.75 -7.64 5.53
CA ILE A 136 2.57 -8.02 6.31
C ILE A 136 2.87 -8.32 7.77
N ASP A 137 4.09 -8.75 8.12
CA ASP A 137 4.53 -8.95 9.50
C ASP A 137 4.89 -7.64 10.23
N GLY A 138 4.71 -6.48 9.57
CA GLY A 138 5.04 -5.17 10.10
C GLY A 138 6.51 -4.76 9.90
N SER A 139 7.37 -5.64 9.35
CA SER A 139 8.75 -5.28 9.07
C SER A 139 8.86 -4.18 8.02
N VAL A 140 9.75 -3.23 8.26
CA VAL A 140 9.93 -2.04 7.42
C VAL A 140 10.86 -2.35 6.26
N VAL A 141 10.36 -2.24 5.03
CA VAL A 141 11.15 -2.35 3.79
C VAL A 141 11.68 -0.98 3.37
N VAL A 142 10.83 0.05 3.43
CA VAL A 142 11.21 1.44 3.19
C VAL A 142 10.83 2.28 4.39
N PRO A 143 11.82 2.88 5.11
CA PRO A 143 11.56 3.74 6.25
C PRO A 143 10.66 4.93 5.92
N PHE A 144 9.81 5.29 6.88
CA PHE A 144 8.96 6.47 6.77
C PHE A 144 9.79 7.72 6.51
N GLY A 145 9.39 8.48 5.49
CA GLY A 145 10.03 9.76 5.15
C GLY A 145 11.27 9.64 4.27
N LYS A 146 11.73 8.42 3.92
CA LYS A 146 12.81 8.23 2.91
C LYS A 146 12.47 8.91 1.58
N TYR A 147 11.19 8.87 1.20
CA TYR A 147 10.66 9.51 0.00
C TYR A 147 9.46 10.39 0.36
N ASN A 148 9.25 11.47 -0.39
CA ASN A 148 8.06 12.33 -0.24
C ASN A 148 6.80 11.67 -0.81
N TRP A 149 6.94 10.68 -1.68
CA TRP A 149 5.84 9.90 -2.24
C TRP A 149 6.31 8.50 -2.63
N ILE A 150 5.47 7.50 -2.41
CA ILE A 150 5.62 6.14 -2.90
C ILE A 150 4.26 5.71 -3.49
N ASP A 151 4.23 5.30 -4.75
CA ASP A 151 3.04 4.65 -5.33
C ASP A 151 2.88 3.21 -4.80
N GLY A 152 1.72 2.60 -4.99
CA GLY A 152 1.60 1.15 -4.81
C GLY A 152 2.49 0.37 -5.77
N PHE A 153 2.85 -0.85 -5.39
CA PHE A 153 3.65 -1.75 -6.22
C PHE A 153 2.79 -2.45 -7.28
N ASP A 154 3.29 -2.48 -8.51
CA ASP A 154 2.72 -3.23 -9.62
C ASP A 154 3.86 -3.80 -10.47
N LYS A 155 3.74 -5.05 -10.91
CA LYS A 155 4.80 -5.81 -11.59
C LYS A 155 6.15 -5.76 -10.85
N GLY A 156 6.12 -5.75 -9.52
CA GLY A 156 7.31 -5.71 -8.66
C GLY A 156 8.01 -4.36 -8.56
N LEU A 157 7.38 -3.27 -9.03
CA LEU A 157 7.97 -1.93 -9.06
C LEU A 157 7.04 -0.89 -8.43
N ALA A 158 7.63 0.10 -7.76
CA ALA A 158 6.92 1.30 -7.30
C ALA A 158 7.64 2.58 -7.74
N ARG A 159 6.87 3.61 -8.10
CA ARG A 159 7.43 4.96 -8.30
C ARG A 159 7.69 5.61 -6.95
N VAL A 160 8.85 6.24 -6.83
CA VAL A 160 9.22 7.06 -5.68
C VAL A 160 9.52 8.49 -6.12
N LYS A 161 9.24 9.44 -5.24
CA LYS A 161 9.50 10.87 -5.49
C LYS A 161 10.23 11.51 -4.32
N THR A 162 11.21 12.34 -4.63
CA THR A 162 11.82 13.28 -3.69
C THR A 162 11.66 14.71 -4.17
N GLY A 163 11.75 15.66 -3.25
CA GLY A 163 11.57 17.08 -3.52
C GLY A 163 10.10 17.48 -3.58
N GLY A 164 9.86 18.71 -4.00
CA GLY A 164 8.53 19.29 -4.03
C GLY A 164 8.48 20.55 -4.87
N VAL A 165 7.37 21.26 -4.75
CA VAL A 165 7.18 22.58 -5.37
C VAL A 165 7.46 23.64 -4.33
N THR A 166 8.41 24.54 -4.62
CA THR A 166 8.73 25.68 -3.76
C THR A 166 8.71 26.93 -4.63
N ASN A 167 7.93 27.94 -4.23
CA ASN A 167 7.77 29.21 -4.96
C ASN A 167 7.41 29.00 -6.45
N GLY A 168 6.52 28.03 -6.73
CA GLY A 168 6.09 27.69 -8.09
C GLY A 168 7.11 26.87 -8.91
N ILE A 169 8.31 26.61 -8.39
CA ILE A 169 9.34 25.82 -9.06
C ILE A 169 9.23 24.36 -8.61
N ASN A 170 8.93 23.46 -9.54
CA ASN A 170 8.92 22.03 -9.28
C ASN A 170 10.36 21.47 -9.31
N LYS A 171 10.87 21.10 -8.14
CA LYS A 171 12.17 20.43 -8.00
C LYS A 171 12.02 18.92 -7.74
N SER A 172 10.81 18.39 -7.94
CA SER A 172 10.55 16.98 -7.71
C SER A 172 11.32 16.13 -8.71
N LYS A 173 11.90 15.05 -8.23
CA LYS A 173 12.52 14.02 -9.04
C LYS A 173 11.88 12.68 -8.75
N TRP A 174 11.83 11.83 -9.77
CA TRP A 174 11.22 10.52 -9.73
C TRP A 174 12.28 9.43 -9.95
N GLY A 175 12.07 8.31 -9.30
CA GLY A 175 12.81 7.07 -9.50
C GLY A 175 11.88 5.86 -9.35
N LEU A 176 12.46 4.67 -9.43
CA LEU A 176 11.77 3.41 -9.21
C LEU A 176 12.50 2.60 -8.15
N ILE A 177 11.72 1.91 -7.32
CA ILE A 177 12.23 0.89 -6.40
C ILE A 177 11.59 -0.47 -6.69
N ASP A 178 12.30 -1.54 -6.33
CA ASP A 178 11.77 -2.91 -6.31
C ASP A 178 11.07 -3.24 -4.96
N GLU A 179 10.52 -4.45 -4.86
CA GLU A 179 9.84 -4.94 -3.65
C GLU A 179 10.76 -5.15 -2.44
N LYS A 180 12.08 -5.10 -2.61
CA LYS A 180 13.07 -5.07 -1.53
C LYS A 180 13.37 -3.65 -1.06
N GLY A 181 12.84 -2.64 -1.75
CA GLY A 181 13.09 -1.22 -1.48
C GLY A 181 14.37 -0.69 -2.13
N GLU A 182 15.00 -1.50 -2.99
CA GLU A 182 16.22 -1.16 -3.71
C GLU A 182 15.91 -0.29 -4.92
N VAL A 183 16.80 0.66 -5.21
CA VAL A 183 16.60 1.64 -6.29
C VAL A 183 17.01 1.03 -7.63
N VAL A 184 16.04 0.57 -8.42
CA VAL A 184 16.25 0.06 -9.79
C VAL A 184 16.41 1.19 -10.82
N LEU A 185 15.87 2.38 -10.50
CA LEU A 185 16.02 3.59 -11.31
C LEU A 185 16.22 4.81 -10.40
N PRO A 186 17.36 5.52 -10.50
CA PRO A 186 17.71 6.59 -9.56
C PRO A 186 16.68 7.73 -9.56
N VAL A 187 16.55 8.41 -8.42
CA VAL A 187 15.59 9.51 -8.23
C VAL A 187 16.10 10.82 -8.85
N GLU A 188 16.20 10.83 -10.18
CA GLU A 188 16.77 11.95 -10.96
C GLU A 188 15.94 12.31 -12.20
N TYR A 189 14.87 11.56 -12.47
CA TYR A 189 14.00 11.78 -13.62
C TYR A 189 13.00 12.90 -13.34
N ASP A 190 12.71 13.71 -14.35
CA ASP A 190 11.73 14.81 -14.26
C ASP A 190 10.30 14.26 -14.15
N ALA A 191 10.04 13.13 -14.82
CA ALA A 191 8.79 12.39 -14.69
C ALA A 191 8.99 10.90 -14.97
N ILE A 192 8.20 10.09 -14.28
CA ILE A 192 7.95 8.68 -14.63
C ILE A 192 6.43 8.52 -14.66
N TRP A 193 5.86 8.04 -15.75
CA TRP A 193 4.40 7.94 -15.87
C TRP A 193 3.84 6.88 -14.92
N THR A 194 2.65 7.13 -14.38
CA THR A 194 2.00 6.18 -13.45
C THR A 194 1.60 4.89 -14.17
N PHE A 195 1.82 3.77 -13.49
CA PHE A 195 1.49 2.43 -13.99
C PHE A 195 0.76 1.55 -12.97
N TYR A 196 0.71 1.93 -11.69
CA TYR A 196 0.00 1.17 -10.66
C TYR A 196 -1.48 0.97 -11.03
N GLY A 197 -1.90 -0.29 -11.20
CA GLY A 197 -3.28 -0.66 -11.55
C GLY A 197 -3.67 -0.23 -12.96
N LYS A 198 -2.69 -0.07 -13.86
CA LYS A 198 -2.93 0.31 -15.27
C LYS A 198 -2.76 -0.85 -16.24
N GLU A 199 -2.43 -2.05 -15.77
CA GLU A 199 -2.17 -3.24 -16.60
C GLU A 199 -1.14 -2.97 -17.70
N ARG A 200 -0.03 -2.34 -17.33
CA ARG A 200 1.08 -2.01 -18.24
C ARG A 200 2.31 -2.87 -17.94
N ASN A 201 3.16 -3.05 -18.95
CA ASN A 201 4.46 -3.72 -18.83
C ASN A 201 5.65 -2.78 -19.09
N SER A 202 5.37 -1.50 -19.31
CA SER A 202 6.36 -0.46 -19.54
C SER A 202 5.86 0.90 -19.03
N THR A 203 6.78 1.85 -18.86
CA THR A 203 6.46 3.24 -18.52
C THR A 203 7.33 4.22 -19.28
N ASN A 204 6.81 5.42 -19.52
CA ASN A 204 7.61 6.52 -20.06
C ASN A 204 8.37 7.21 -18.92
N VAL A 205 9.67 7.38 -19.13
CA VAL A 205 10.56 8.15 -18.26
C VAL A 205 11.01 9.40 -18.99
N VAL A 206 11.07 10.52 -18.29
CA VAL A 206 11.44 11.84 -18.85
C VAL A 206 12.64 12.39 -18.07
N LYS A 207 13.69 12.80 -18.79
CA LYS A 207 14.86 13.48 -18.22
C LYS A 207 15.40 14.52 -19.20
N GLY A 208 15.51 15.78 -18.76
CA GLY A 208 16.03 16.88 -19.58
C GLY A 208 15.23 17.15 -20.85
N GLY A 209 13.91 16.94 -20.82
CA GLY A 209 13.03 17.09 -21.99
C GLY A 209 13.01 15.89 -22.94
N PHE A 210 13.84 14.87 -22.73
CA PHE A 210 13.81 13.62 -23.49
C PHE A 210 12.89 12.61 -22.82
N SER A 211 12.01 11.99 -23.61
CA SER A 211 11.11 10.93 -23.17
C SER A 211 11.51 9.60 -23.79
N GLN A 212 11.58 8.54 -22.98
CA GLN A 212 11.86 7.18 -23.43
C GLN A 212 10.88 6.21 -22.79
N ASN A 213 10.35 5.25 -23.57
CA ASN A 213 9.60 4.13 -23.02
C ASN A 213 10.57 3.06 -22.51
N MET A 214 10.34 2.57 -21.29
CA MET A 214 11.16 1.53 -20.66
C MET A 214 10.30 0.34 -20.22
N ASP A 215 10.66 -0.85 -20.68
CA ASP A 215 10.04 -2.11 -20.28
C ASP A 215 10.45 -2.52 -18.87
N PHE A 216 9.50 -2.97 -18.05
CA PHE A 216 9.74 -3.34 -16.66
C PHE A 216 10.70 -4.51 -16.50
N SER A 217 10.63 -5.51 -17.38
CA SER A 217 11.56 -6.64 -17.39
C SER A 217 13.01 -6.19 -17.61
N SER A 218 13.22 -5.17 -18.46
CA SER A 218 14.54 -4.60 -18.71
C SER A 218 15.07 -3.82 -17.51
N ILE A 219 14.20 -3.13 -16.76
CA ILE A 219 14.56 -2.39 -15.55
C ILE A 219 14.98 -3.36 -14.46
N LEU A 220 14.13 -4.36 -14.16
CA LEU A 220 14.41 -5.39 -13.16
C LEU A 220 15.62 -6.27 -13.52
N GLY A 221 15.87 -6.47 -14.82
CA GLY A 221 17.03 -7.22 -15.30
C GLY A 221 18.37 -6.50 -15.16
N ARG A 222 18.38 -5.16 -15.03
CA ARG A 222 19.62 -4.38 -14.84
C ARG A 222 20.25 -4.65 -13.47
N ASP A 223 19.45 -4.91 -12.44
CA ASP A 223 19.96 -5.21 -11.09
C ASP A 223 20.79 -6.48 -11.05
N LYS A 224 20.41 -7.53 -11.78
CA LYS A 224 21.24 -8.76 -11.88
C LYS A 224 22.63 -8.49 -12.47
N ALA A 225 22.78 -7.49 -13.33
CA ALA A 225 24.06 -7.12 -13.91
C ALA A 225 24.88 -6.19 -12.98
N TYR A 226 24.22 -5.33 -12.20
CA TYR A 226 24.86 -4.47 -11.20
C TYR A 226 25.26 -5.23 -9.93
N GLU A 227 24.44 -6.16 -9.43
CA GLU A 227 24.78 -7.08 -8.33
C GLU A 227 26.01 -7.92 -8.67
N LYS A 228 26.07 -8.50 -9.87
CA LYS A 228 27.22 -9.30 -10.34
C LYS A 228 28.52 -8.49 -10.43
N LYS A 229 28.44 -7.18 -10.74
CA LYS A 229 29.59 -6.27 -10.71
C LYS A 229 29.98 -5.91 -9.27
N ARG A 230 29.02 -5.69 -8.38
CA ARG A 230 29.29 -5.36 -6.97
C ARG A 230 29.97 -6.53 -6.23
N ASP A 231 29.55 -7.76 -6.52
CA ASP A 231 30.17 -8.97 -5.96
C ASP A 231 31.58 -9.20 -6.52
N SER A 232 31.84 -8.89 -7.80
CA SER A 232 33.20 -8.97 -8.35
C SER A 232 34.14 -7.95 -7.72
N TYR A 233 33.67 -6.73 -7.44
CA TYR A 233 34.47 -5.72 -6.73
C TYR A 233 34.70 -6.08 -5.26
N LYS A 234 33.78 -6.77 -4.58
CA LYS A 234 34.03 -7.26 -3.22
C LYS A 234 35.10 -8.35 -3.17
N SER A 235 35.12 -9.26 -4.14
CA SER A 235 36.14 -10.32 -4.19
C SER A 235 37.56 -9.85 -4.48
N GLU A 236 37.73 -8.65 -5.06
CA GLU A 236 39.05 -8.07 -5.36
C GLU A 236 39.70 -7.37 -4.14
N TYR A 237 38.94 -7.02 -3.10
CA TYR A 237 39.45 -6.33 -1.90
C TYR A 237 39.64 -7.25 -0.68
N GLU A 238 39.07 -8.46 -0.67
CA GLU A 238 39.28 -9.45 0.41
C GLU A 238 40.52 -10.35 0.16
N GLY A 239 41.30 -10.08 -0.90
CA GLY A 239 42.51 -10.85 -1.27
C GLY A 239 43.85 -10.31 -0.76
N HIS A 240 43.86 -9.22 0.03
CA HIS A 240 45.09 -8.59 0.52
C HIS A 240 45.04 -8.30 2.04
N GLU A 241 44.91 -9.34 2.86
CA GLU A 241 45.47 -9.32 4.22
C GLU A 241 46.52 -10.43 4.30
N GLN A 242 47.76 -10.08 3.94
CA GLN A 242 48.91 -10.95 4.07
C GLN A 242 49.59 -10.63 5.40
N ASP A 243 49.32 -11.52 6.36
CA ASP A 243 50.18 -12.01 7.44
C ASP A 243 51.54 -11.30 7.61
N ASP A 244 51.65 -10.44 8.62
CA ASP A 244 52.92 -10.02 9.22
C ASP A 244 52.93 -10.46 10.69
N SER A 245 53.28 -11.74 10.91
CA SER A 245 53.62 -12.31 12.21
C SER A 245 55.07 -12.80 12.22
N ILE A 246 56.03 -11.94 12.55
CA ILE A 246 57.41 -12.37 12.85
C ILE A 246 58.00 -11.60 14.04
N ILE A 247 58.13 -12.37 15.14
CA ILE A 247 59.18 -12.43 16.20
C ILE A 247 59.51 -11.15 16.98
#